data_AF-A0A2S0WQA4-F1
#
_entry.id   AF-A0A2S0WQA4-F1
#
_cell.length_a   1.000
_cell.length_b   1.000
_cell.length_c   1.000
_cell.angle_alpha   90.00
_cell.angle_beta   90.00
_cell.angle_gamma   90.00
#
_symmetry.space_group_name_H-M   'P 1'
#
loop_
_entity.id
_entity.type
_entity.pdbx_description
1 polymer ?
#
loop_
_entity_poly.entity_id
_entity_poly.type
_entity_poly.pdbx_seq_one_letter_code
_entity_poly.pdbx_strand_id
1 'polypeptide(L)'
;MPELQVAIHDESGELIGFTDFGWTEYRHLGEFDGKVKYGGLVGDPRTPQEIAFAEKKREDRLRRQLFGISRWTWHEIAPSQEAATVRRIEGELHQSRRLYTRNRLIIPLS
;
A
#
# COMPACT_ATOMS: atom_id res chain seq x y z
N MET A 1 -9.32 -0.53 12.98
CA MET A 1 -7.92 -0.89 13.28
C MET A 1 -7.32 -1.53 12.04
N PRO A 2 -6.04 -1.27 11.70
CA PRO A 2 -5.41 -1.89 10.55
C PRO A 2 -5.09 -3.36 10.80
N GLU A 3 -5.19 -4.16 9.75
CA GLU A 3 -4.54 -5.46 9.63
C GLU A 3 -3.08 -5.25 9.22
N LEU A 4 -2.16 -6.08 9.70
CA LEU A 4 -0.74 -5.99 9.37
C LEU A 4 -0.36 -7.01 8.29
N GLN A 5 0.62 -6.68 7.46
CA GLN A 5 1.16 -7.58 6.43
C GLN A 5 0.04 -8.15 5.55
N VAL A 6 -0.74 -7.26 4.93
CA VAL A 6 -1.95 -7.63 4.18
C VAL A 6 -1.56 -8.12 2.79
N ALA A 7 -1.94 -9.36 2.47
CA ALA A 7 -1.74 -9.95 1.15
C ALA A 7 -2.70 -9.36 0.12
N ILE A 8 -2.17 -8.80 -0.96
CA ILE A 8 -2.96 -8.27 -2.07
C ILE A 8 -2.82 -9.19 -3.27
N HIS A 9 -3.96 -9.64 -3.78
CA HIS A 9 -4.06 -10.49 -4.95
C HIS A 9 -4.68 -9.70 -6.10
N ASP A 10 -4.38 -10.08 -7.34
CA ASP A 10 -5.10 -9.57 -8.50
C ASP A 10 -6.41 -10.34 -8.78
N GLU A 11 -7.10 -9.96 -9.85
CA GLU A 11 -8.39 -10.54 -10.27
C GLU A 11 -8.30 -12.03 -10.60
N SER A 12 -7.10 -12.54 -10.92
CA SER A 12 -6.86 -13.97 -11.17
C SER A 12 -6.53 -14.76 -9.89
N GLY A 13 -6.40 -14.07 -8.75
CA GLY A 13 -5.96 -14.65 -7.49
C GLY A 13 -4.44 -14.76 -7.35
N GLU A 14 -3.65 -14.20 -8.27
CA GLU A 14 -2.19 -14.18 -8.14
C GLU A 14 -1.77 -13.16 -7.08
N LEU A 15 -0.87 -13.55 -6.17
CA LEU A 15 -0.31 -12.67 -5.16
C LEU A 15 0.55 -11.58 -5.80
N ILE A 16 0.15 -10.32 -5.65
CA ILE A 16 0.93 -9.14 -6.06
C ILE A 16 2.02 -8.83 -5.02
N GLY A 17 1.69 -8.97 -3.74
CA GLY A 17 2.61 -8.74 -2.63
C GLY A 17 1.90 -8.44 -1.31
N PHE A 18 2.66 -8.04 -0.31
CA PHE A 18 2.17 -7.64 1.00
C PHE A 18 2.35 -6.14 1.21
N THR A 19 1.39 -5.52 1.89
CA THR A 19 1.54 -4.14 2.40
C THR A 19 1.67 -4.15 3.91
N ASP A 20 2.39 -3.18 4.47
CA ASP A 20 2.65 -3.16 5.92
C ASP A 20 1.36 -3.07 6.75
N PHE A 21 0.38 -2.28 6.26
CA PHE A 21 -0.92 -2.08 6.90
C PHE A 21 -2.07 -2.16 5.88
N GLY A 22 -3.25 -2.58 6.33
CA GLY A 22 -4.47 -2.53 5.53
C GLY A 22 -5.72 -2.21 6.36
N TRP A 23 -6.52 -1.28 5.85
CA TRP A 23 -7.86 -0.95 6.34
C TRP A 23 -8.88 -1.43 5.30
N THR A 24 -9.21 -2.72 5.36
CA THR A 24 -10.02 -3.42 4.36
C THR A 24 -11.38 -2.73 4.12
N GLU A 25 -12.05 -2.29 5.19
CA GLU A 25 -13.33 -1.56 5.13
C GLU A 25 -13.24 -0.21 4.41
N TYR A 26 -12.07 0.42 4.44
CA TYR A 26 -11.81 1.71 3.81
C TYR A 26 -11.22 1.57 2.41
N ARG A 27 -10.94 0.33 1.97
CA ARG A 27 -10.22 0.06 0.72
C ARG A 27 -8.94 0.88 0.65
N HIS A 28 -8.16 0.80 1.72
CA HIS A 28 -6.94 1.58 1.87
C HIS A 28 -5.81 0.74 2.47
N LEU A 29 -4.59 0.98 1.99
CA LEU A 29 -3.37 0.29 2.40
C LEU A 29 -2.39 1.33 2.97
N GLY A 30 -1.50 0.89 3.85
CA GLY A 30 -0.43 1.71 4.40
C GLY A 30 0.91 1.05 4.18
N GLU A 31 1.91 1.83 3.78
CA GLU A 31 3.29 1.39 3.70
C GLU A 31 4.15 2.28 4.59
N PHE A 32 4.99 1.65 5.42
CA PHE A 32 5.95 2.35 6.24
C PHE A 32 7.33 2.30 5.58
N ASP A 33 7.73 3.44 5.02
CA ASP A 33 9.04 3.55 4.38
C ASP A 33 10.10 3.89 5.43
N GLY A 34 10.61 2.84 6.07
CA GLY A 34 11.83 2.95 6.85
C GLY A 34 12.98 3.34 5.93
N LYS A 35 13.83 4.28 6.37
CA LYS A 35 15.06 4.79 5.70
C LYS A 35 16.00 3.73 5.07
N VAL A 36 15.73 2.44 5.28
CA VAL A 36 16.49 1.27 4.85
C VAL A 36 15.60 0.34 4.02
N LYS A 37 15.34 0.69 2.76
CA LYS A 37 15.07 -0.33 1.72
C LYS A 37 15.95 -0.18 0.47
N TYR A 38 16.81 0.83 0.38
CA TYR A 38 17.71 1.06 -0.77
C TYR A 38 19.20 1.10 -0.42
N GLY A 39 19.62 0.41 0.64
CA GLY A 39 20.95 -0.17 0.63
C GLY A 39 20.82 -1.44 -0.21
N GLY A 40 21.29 -1.41 -1.46
CA GLY A 40 21.15 -2.53 -2.40
C GLY A 40 21.29 -3.85 -1.67
N LEU A 41 20.26 -4.69 -1.75
CA LEU A 41 20.18 -5.98 -1.08
C LEU A 41 21.51 -6.68 -1.28
N VAL A 42 22.33 -6.73 -0.22
CA VAL A 42 23.63 -7.39 -0.28
C VAL A 42 23.34 -8.85 -0.61
N GLY A 43 23.60 -9.26 -1.86
CA GLY A 43 23.31 -10.60 -2.36
C GLY A 43 22.12 -10.74 -3.32
N ASP A 44 21.38 -9.68 -3.67
CA ASP A 44 20.43 -9.74 -4.79
C ASP A 44 21.20 -9.62 -6.13
N PRO A 45 21.08 -10.60 -7.05
CA PRO A 45 21.80 -10.56 -8.33
C PRO A 45 21.28 -9.47 -9.28
N ARG A 46 20.12 -8.85 -8.99
CA ARG A 46 19.51 -7.82 -9.82
C ARG A 46 20.19 -6.47 -9.62
N THR A 47 20.31 -5.73 -10.72
CA THR A 47 20.74 -4.34 -10.73
C THR A 47 19.73 -3.43 -10.01
N PRO A 48 20.16 -2.28 -9.46
CA PRO A 48 19.25 -1.30 -8.88
C PRO A 48 18.10 -0.89 -9.84
N GLN A 49 18.38 -0.81 -11.13
CA GLN A 49 17.41 -0.51 -12.18
C GLN A 49 16.35 -1.60 -12.32
N GLU A 50 16.75 -2.87 -12.28
CA GLU A 50 15.82 -4.00 -12.33
C GLU A 50 14.94 -4.06 -11.08
N ILE A 51 15.50 -3.78 -9.89
CA ILE A 51 14.75 -3.70 -8.64
C ILE A 51 13.70 -2.58 -8.72
N ALA A 52 14.11 -1.38 -9.13
CA ALA A 52 13.21 -0.24 -9.27
C ALA A 52 12.11 -0.51 -10.32
N PHE A 53 12.45 -1.18 -11.42
CA PHE A 53 11.49 -1.56 -12.45
C PHE A 53 10.48 -2.61 -11.96
N ALA A 54 10.94 -3.61 -11.21
CA ALA A 54 10.07 -4.60 -10.58
C ALA A 54 9.12 -3.95 -9.57
N GLU A 55 9.63 -3.01 -8.76
CA GLU A 55 8.83 -2.26 -7.79
C GLU A 55 7.78 -1.38 -8.48
N LYS A 56 8.14 -0.72 -9.58
CA LYS A 56 7.18 0.03 -10.40
C LYS A 56 6.08 -0.86 -10.95
N LYS A 57 6.42 -2.04 -11.49
CA LYS A 57 5.43 -3.01 -11.97
C LYS A 57 4.50 -3.49 -10.85
N ARG A 58 5.04 -3.71 -9.65
CA ARG A 58 4.25 -4.07 -8.46
C ARG A 58 3.26 -2.97 -8.12
N GLU A 59 3.71 -1.71 -8.07
CA GLU A 59 2.82 -0.57 -7.81
C GLU A 59 1.73 -0.44 -8.87
N ASP A 60 2.06 -0.62 -10.15
CA ASP A 60 1.08 -0.59 -11.24
C ASP A 60 0.02 -1.70 -11.10
N ARG A 61 0.41 -2.90 -10.66
CA ARG A 61 -0.53 -4.01 -10.37
C ARG A 61 -1.42 -3.69 -9.17
N LEU A 62 -0.84 -3.15 -8.09
CA LEU A 62 -1.60 -2.74 -6.90
C LEU A 62 -2.62 -1.63 -7.22
N ARG A 63 -2.26 -0.66 -8.06
CA ARG A 63 -3.14 0.44 -8.46
C ARG A 63 -4.42 -0.05 -9.14
N ARG A 64 -4.34 -1.15 -9.90
CA ARG A 64 -5.51 -1.80 -10.54
C ARG A 64 -6.45 -2.43 -9.52
N GLN A 65 -5.98 -2.73 -8.32
CA GLN A 65 -6.80 -3.32 -7.28
C GLN A 65 -7.72 -2.31 -6.57
N LEU A 66 -7.79 -1.04 -7.01
CA LEU A 66 -8.69 -0.02 -6.48
C LEU A 66 -8.59 0.14 -4.95
N PHE A 67 -7.36 0.33 -4.47
CA PHE A 67 -7.05 0.75 -3.11
C PHE A 67 -6.43 2.15 -3.12
N GLY A 68 -6.73 2.96 -2.11
CA GLY A 68 -5.87 4.09 -1.76
C GLY A 68 -4.63 3.61 -1.00
N ILE A 69 -3.55 4.39 -1.03
CA ILE A 69 -2.31 4.07 -0.30
C ILE A 69 -1.80 5.31 0.42
N SER A 70 -1.63 5.22 1.74
CA SER A 70 -0.84 6.16 2.53
C SER A 70 0.58 5.63 2.67
N ARG A 71 1.57 6.52 2.54
CA ARG A 71 2.95 6.23 2.94
C ARG A 71 3.36 7.20 4.03
N TRP A 72 4.18 6.72 4.96
CA TRP A 72 4.82 7.58 5.94
C TRP A 72 6.18 7.02 6.35
N THR A 73 7.04 7.90 6.83
CA THR A 73 8.40 7.57 7.28
C THR A 73 8.56 7.83 8.77
N TRP A 74 9.72 7.46 9.34
CA TRP A 74 10.11 7.82 10.71
C TRP A 74 10.03 9.33 11.01
N HIS A 75 10.23 10.20 10.01
CA HIS A 75 10.18 11.64 10.21
C HIS A 75 8.75 12.14 10.51
N GLU A 76 7.76 11.48 9.93
CA GLU A 76 6.35 11.87 10.02
C GLU A 76 5.68 11.39 11.32
N ILE A 77 6.34 10.52 12.07
CA ILE A 77 5.88 10.05 13.39
C ILE A 77 6.70 10.66 14.54
N ALA A 78 7.56 11.63 14.25
CA ALA A 78 8.18 12.44 15.30
C ALA A 78 7.08 13.19 16.09
N PRO A 79 7.26 13.46 17.41
CA PRO A 79 6.21 14.06 18.24
C PRO A 79 5.62 15.38 17.70
N SER A 80 6.40 16.15 16.94
CA SER A 80 5.94 17.40 16.32
C SER A 80 5.10 17.20 15.05
N GLN A 81 5.18 16.03 14.41
CA GLN A 81 4.53 15.71 13.13
C GLN A 81 3.42 14.66 13.27
N GLU A 82 3.48 13.80 14.29
CA GLU A 82 2.59 12.66 14.47
C GLU A 82 1.10 13.04 14.34
N ALA A 83 0.65 14.07 15.06
CA ALA A 83 -0.75 14.47 15.02
C ALA A 83 -1.21 14.97 13.63
N ALA A 84 -0.31 15.58 12.85
CA ALA A 84 -0.62 15.98 11.48
C ALA A 84 -0.67 14.76 10.54
N THR A 85 0.25 13.83 10.71
CA THR A 85 0.30 12.57 9.95
C THR A 85 -0.94 11.72 10.19
N VAL A 86 -1.38 11.57 11.45
CA VAL A 86 -2.61 10.85 11.79
C VAL A 86 -3.82 11.48 11.08
N ARG A 87 -4.01 12.80 11.20
CA ARG A 87 -5.14 13.48 10.55
C ARG A 87 -5.11 13.33 9.02
N ARG A 88 -3.92 13.37 8.42
CA ARG A 88 -3.73 13.15 6.98
C ARG A 88 -4.18 11.74 6.59
N ILE A 89 -3.67 10.72 7.27
CA ILE A 89 -4.01 9.31 7.01
C ILE A 89 -5.51 9.09 7.20
N GLU A 90 -6.11 9.60 8.27
CA GLU A 90 -7.57 9.50 8.49
C GLU A 90 -8.36 10.10 7.32
N GLY A 91 -7.97 11.27 6.83
CA GLY A 91 -8.57 11.89 5.65
C GLY A 91 -8.46 11.02 4.39
N GLU A 92 -7.28 10.44 4.15
CA GLU A 92 -6.99 9.55 3.02
C GLU A 92 -7.79 8.23 3.10
N LEU A 93 -7.95 7.66 4.30
CA LEU A 93 -8.83 6.50 4.56
C LEU A 93 -10.26 6.83 4.15
N HIS A 94 -10.82 7.93 4.66
CA HIS A 94 -12.18 8.33 4.35
C HIS A 94 -12.38 8.64 2.86
N GLN A 95 -11.40 9.25 2.21
CA GLN A 95 -11.43 9.47 0.76
C GLN A 95 -11.47 8.16 -0.02
N SER A 96 -10.60 7.20 0.35
CA SER A 96 -10.51 5.91 -0.32
C SER A 96 -11.80 5.12 -0.19
N ARG A 97 -12.42 5.15 0.99
CA ARG A 97 -13.74 4.56 1.20
C ARG A 97 -14.76 5.15 0.23
N ARG A 98 -14.87 6.48 0.16
CA ARG A 98 -15.82 7.16 -0.75
C ARG A 98 -15.61 6.78 -2.21
N LEU A 99 -14.35 6.65 -2.65
CA LEU A 99 -14.00 6.39 -4.05
C LEU A 99 -14.15 4.92 -4.43
N TYR A 100 -13.76 4.00 -3.54
CA TYR A 100 -13.52 2.61 -3.91
C TYR A 100 -14.52 1.61 -3.31
N THR A 101 -15.42 2.01 -2.40
CA THR A 101 -16.47 1.11 -1.89
C THR A 101 -17.83 1.31 -2.56
N ARG A 102 -18.06 2.41 -3.29
CA ARG A 102 -19.42 2.84 -3.67
C ARG A 102 -20.08 2.09 -4.83
N ASN A 103 -19.35 1.23 -5.56
CA ASN A 103 -19.87 0.54 -6.76
C ASN A 103 -19.51 -0.95 -6.87
N ARG A 104 -19.28 -1.66 -5.75
CA ARG A 104 -18.93 -3.09 -5.81
C ARG A 104 -20.17 -3.97 -5.96
N LEU A 105 -20.77 -3.99 -7.16
CA LEU A 105 -21.48 -5.18 -7.62
C LEU A 105 -20.40 -6.25 -7.85
N ILE A 106 -20.24 -7.15 -6.87
CA ILE A 106 -19.57 -8.42 -7.11
C ILE A 106 -20.51 -9.17 -8.04
N ILE A 107 -20.21 -9.22 -9.34
CA ILE A 107 -20.83 -10.18 -10.24
C ILE A 107 -19.98 -11.45 -10.08
N PRO A 108 -20.46 -12.48 -9.37
CA PRO A 108 -19.77 -13.76 -9.39
C PRO A 108 -19.93 -14.31 -10.80
N LEU A 109 -18.82 -14.43 -11.53
CA LEU A 109 -18.81 -15.24 -12.75
C LEU A 109 -18.80 -16.71 -12.30
N SER A 110 -19.98 -17.33 -12.35
CA SER A 110 -20.20 -18.78 -12.29
C SER A 110 -20.02 -19.42 -13.66
#